data_AF-A0A9D9UJ19-F1
#
_entry.id   AF-A0A9D9UJ19-F1
#
_cell.length_a   1.000
_cell.length_b   1.000
_cell.length_c   1.000
_cell.angle_alpha   90.00
_cell.angle_beta   90.00
_cell.angle_gamma   90.00
#
_symmetry.space_group_name_H-M   'P 1'
#
loop_
_entity.id
_entity.type
_entity.pdbx_description
1 polymer ?
#
loop_
_entity_poly.entity_id
_entity_poly.type
_entity_poly.pdbx_seq_one_letter_code
_entity_poly.pdbx_strand_id
1 'polypeptide(L)'
;MKLFSFLFLQCSFYFLHGQCNINSILGNYTAGSCGEITFQSSTGAAVSLYGGCGSFQFAPPLLDNEISTNSVDFVLNNVTINPNPSLGYSTIKSDITIKNITVFTVMGKQVYSSSTPFTEINLDMSSYPSGSYILRLSLENNKIINKQIVVINH
;
A
#
# COMPACT_ATOMS: atom_id res chain seq x y z
N MET A 1 -37.54 47.32 -11.10
CA MET A 1 -37.10 47.37 -12.51
C MET A 1 -35.58 47.27 -12.51
N LYS A 2 -35.03 46.32 -13.28
CA LYS A 2 -33.59 45.99 -13.49
C LYS A 2 -32.92 45.26 -12.30
N LEU A 3 -32.18 44.16 -12.49
CA LEU A 3 -31.92 43.34 -13.66
C LEU A 3 -31.45 41.97 -13.15
N PHE A 4 -32.06 40.90 -13.65
CA PHE A 4 -31.56 39.53 -13.58
C PHE A 4 -30.20 39.47 -14.30
N SER A 5 -29.18 38.89 -13.68
CA SER A 5 -27.99 38.40 -14.40
C SER A 5 -27.54 37.09 -13.80
N PHE A 6 -27.98 36.00 -14.44
CA PHE A 6 -27.38 34.68 -14.36
C PHE A 6 -25.90 34.79 -14.72
N LEU A 7 -25.00 34.36 -13.83
CA LEU A 7 -23.63 34.03 -14.20
C LEU A 7 -23.43 32.53 -13.93
N PHE A 8 -23.44 31.78 -15.03
CA PHE A 8 -23.12 30.36 -15.09
C PHE A 8 -21.63 30.15 -14.81
N LEU A 9 -21.34 29.05 -14.10
CA LEU A 9 -20.15 28.20 -14.24
C LEU A 9 -18.76 28.81 -13.92
N GLN A 10 -18.12 28.29 -12.87
CA GLN A 10 -16.97 27.38 -13.04
C GLN A 10 -16.58 26.77 -11.68
N CYS A 11 -16.84 25.48 -11.52
CA CYS A 11 -16.23 24.67 -10.47
C CYS A 11 -14.78 24.41 -10.91
N SER A 12 -13.85 25.19 -10.35
CA SER A 12 -12.42 25.04 -10.63
C SER A 12 -11.94 23.71 -10.06
N PHE A 13 -11.76 22.71 -10.92
CA PHE A 13 -10.90 21.57 -10.60
C PHE A 13 -9.49 22.10 -10.37
N TYR A 14 -9.12 22.30 -9.11
CA TYR A 14 -7.75 22.59 -8.71
C TYR A 14 -6.89 21.36 -9.01
N PHE A 15 -6.35 21.29 -10.22
CA PHE A 15 -5.16 20.49 -10.47
C PHE A 15 -3.99 21.19 -9.77
N LEU A 16 -3.55 20.65 -8.64
CA LEU A 16 -2.31 21.03 -7.97
C LEU A 16 -1.14 20.71 -8.91
N HIS A 17 -0.66 21.72 -9.64
CA HIS A 17 0.55 21.62 -10.42
C HIS A 17 1.72 21.92 -9.48
N GLY A 18 2.45 20.88 -9.08
CA GLY A 18 3.75 21.05 -8.42
C GLY A 18 4.84 21.24 -9.48
N GLN A 19 5.41 22.43 -9.58
CA GLN A 19 6.59 22.66 -10.41
C GLN A 19 7.84 22.36 -9.58
N CYS A 20 8.62 21.33 -9.96
CA CYS A 20 9.90 21.02 -9.33
C CYS A 20 11.01 21.83 -9.99
N ASN A 21 11.89 22.42 -9.18
CA ASN A 21 13.06 23.12 -9.69
C ASN A 21 14.23 22.12 -9.80
N ILE A 22 14.73 21.91 -11.01
CA ILE A 22 15.82 20.95 -11.31
C ILE A 22 17.05 21.74 -11.72
N ASN A 23 18.14 21.58 -10.97
CA ASN A 23 19.43 22.15 -11.32
C ASN A 23 20.41 21.02 -11.66
N SER A 24 21.08 21.14 -12.80
CA SER A 24 22.25 20.32 -13.12
C SER A 24 23.44 20.83 -12.31
N ILE A 25 24.07 19.93 -11.55
CA ILE A 25 25.37 20.17 -10.93
C ILE A 25 26.47 19.58 -11.82
N LEU A 26 27.72 20.03 -11.62
CA LEU A 26 28.85 19.70 -12.48
C LEU A 26 28.96 18.18 -12.76
N GLY A 27 28.84 17.78 -14.03
CA GLY A 27 28.79 16.38 -14.49
C GLY A 27 27.38 15.90 -14.86
N ASN A 28 27.21 14.58 -15.04
CA ASN A 28 25.91 13.96 -15.30
C ASN A 28 25.12 13.82 -14.00
N TYR A 29 24.97 14.87 -13.19
CA TYR A 29 24.23 14.83 -11.93
C TYR A 29 23.17 15.94 -11.91
N THR A 30 21.94 15.56 -11.63
CA THR A 30 20.79 16.45 -11.44
C THR A 30 20.32 16.38 -10.01
N ALA A 31 20.21 17.54 -9.36
CA ALA A 31 19.57 17.65 -8.06
C ALA A 31 18.34 18.55 -8.19
N GLY A 32 17.27 18.20 -7.50
CA GLY A 32 16.02 18.95 -7.56
C GLY A 32 15.36 19.07 -6.21
N SER A 33 14.48 20.07 -6.10
CA SER A 33 13.63 20.24 -4.92
C SER A 33 12.17 20.45 -5.29
N CYS A 34 11.28 19.98 -4.41
CA CYS A 34 9.85 20.19 -4.47
C CYS A 34 9.34 20.54 -3.07
N GLY A 35 9.17 21.84 -2.78
CA GLY A 35 8.95 22.31 -1.42
C GLY A 35 10.14 21.98 -0.51
N GLU A 36 9.89 21.36 0.64
CA GLU A 36 10.91 20.90 1.62
C GLU A 36 11.63 19.60 1.21
N ILE A 37 11.35 19.06 0.01
CA ILE A 37 11.87 17.77 -0.45
C ILE A 37 13.07 18.01 -1.36
N THR A 38 14.17 17.28 -1.15
CA THR A 38 15.37 17.30 -2.02
C THR A 38 15.68 15.91 -2.57
N PHE A 39 16.04 15.81 -3.85
CA PHE A 39 16.48 14.56 -4.49
C PHE A 39 17.71 14.79 -5.37
N GLN A 40 18.50 13.72 -5.59
CA GLN A 40 19.71 13.72 -6.41
C GLN A 40 19.72 12.48 -7.31
N SER A 41 20.06 12.64 -8.59
CA SER A 41 20.16 11.55 -9.56
C SER A 41 21.24 11.84 -10.60
N SER A 42 21.68 10.83 -11.35
CA SER A 42 22.55 11.05 -12.51
C SER A 42 21.73 11.27 -13.80
N THR A 43 22.21 12.15 -14.69
CA THR A 43 21.58 12.46 -15.97
C THR A 43 21.59 11.21 -16.86
N GLY A 44 20.41 10.67 -17.17
CA GLY A 44 20.25 9.45 -17.98
C GLY A 44 20.02 8.17 -17.20
N ALA A 45 20.17 8.17 -15.87
CA ALA A 45 19.67 7.09 -15.04
C ALA A 45 18.15 7.24 -14.88
N ALA A 46 17.43 6.11 -14.86
CA ALA A 46 16.08 6.11 -14.31
C ALA A 46 16.17 6.76 -12.93
N VAL A 47 15.37 7.79 -12.67
CA VAL A 47 15.36 8.45 -11.37
C VAL A 47 14.88 7.40 -10.37
N SER A 48 15.81 6.78 -9.65
CA SER A 48 15.47 5.96 -8.49
C SER A 48 14.92 6.91 -7.45
N LEU A 49 13.58 7.03 -7.42
CA LEU A 49 12.82 7.88 -6.50
C LEU A 49 12.94 7.32 -5.09
N TYR A 50 14.12 7.49 -4.47
CA TYR A 50 14.22 7.43 -3.02
C TYR A 50 13.79 8.79 -2.50
N GLY A 51 12.62 8.85 -1.88
CA GLY A 51 12.06 10.09 -1.37
C GLY A 51 10.92 9.81 -0.41
N GLY A 52 10.63 10.76 0.48
CA GLY A 52 9.52 10.65 1.43
C GLY A 52 8.59 11.84 1.36
N CYS A 53 7.31 11.61 1.62
CA CYS A 53 6.29 12.63 1.88
C CYS A 53 5.75 12.42 3.30
N GLY A 54 6.24 13.20 4.26
CA GLY A 54 5.91 13.02 5.68
C GLY A 54 6.29 11.62 6.17
N SER A 55 5.31 10.82 6.60
CA SER A 55 5.50 9.43 7.03
C SER A 55 5.52 8.40 5.90
N PHE A 56 5.31 8.82 4.65
CA PHE A 56 5.32 7.94 3.50
C PHE A 56 6.70 7.93 2.86
N GLN A 57 7.28 6.76 2.63
CA GLN A 57 8.57 6.60 1.97
C GLN A 57 8.38 5.81 0.67
N PHE A 58 9.02 6.27 -0.40
CA PHE A 58 9.10 5.60 -1.68
C PHE A 58 10.50 5.03 -1.85
N ALA A 59 10.58 3.75 -2.20
CA ALA A 59 11.77 3.11 -2.72
C ALA A 59 11.37 2.42 -4.03
N PRO A 60 12.14 2.57 -5.12
CA PRO A 60 11.94 1.74 -6.30
C PRO A 60 12.14 0.26 -5.93
N PRO A 61 11.46 -0.66 -6.62
CA PRO A 61 11.72 -2.09 -6.45
C PRO A 61 13.19 -2.38 -6.78
N LEU A 62 13.88 -3.03 -5.84
CA LEU A 62 15.29 -3.40 -6.02
C LEU A 62 15.40 -4.38 -7.20
N LEU A 63 16.28 -4.07 -8.15
CA LEU A 63 16.75 -5.03 -9.15
C LEU A 63 17.79 -5.94 -8.49
N ASP A 64 17.87 -7.22 -8.91
CA ASP A 64 18.66 -8.32 -8.31
C ASP A 64 20.18 -8.04 -8.10
N ASN A 65 20.66 -6.90 -8.58
CA ASN A 65 22.06 -6.51 -8.67
C ASN A 65 22.37 -5.15 -8.00
N GLU A 66 21.45 -4.57 -7.24
CA GLU A 66 21.69 -3.36 -6.44
C GLU A 66 22.21 -3.70 -5.03
N ILE A 67 23.34 -3.11 -4.64
CA ILE A 67 23.89 -3.22 -3.27
C ILE A 67 23.49 -1.95 -2.50
N SER A 68 22.53 -2.08 -1.57
CA SER A 68 22.17 -1.01 -0.64
C SER A 68 23.11 -1.02 0.57
N THR A 69 23.87 0.05 0.79
CA THR A 69 24.78 0.21 1.94
C THR A 69 24.08 0.74 3.21
N ASN A 70 22.83 1.17 3.07
CA ASN A 70 21.89 1.42 4.17
C ASN A 70 20.54 0.82 3.76
N SER A 71 20.37 -0.49 3.92
CA SER A 71 19.01 -1.03 3.98
C SER A 71 18.42 -0.58 5.30
N VAL A 72 17.43 0.31 5.25
CA VAL A 72 16.40 0.24 6.29
C VAL A 72 15.78 -1.12 6.05
N ASP A 73 16.09 -2.10 6.91
CA ASP A 73 15.44 -3.39 6.87
C ASP A 73 13.95 -3.13 7.02
N PHE A 74 13.26 -3.10 5.89
CA PHE A 74 11.81 -3.19 5.87
C PHE A 74 11.52 -4.59 6.40
N VAL A 75 11.31 -4.69 7.72
CA VAL A 75 10.71 -5.87 8.33
C VAL A 75 9.26 -5.91 7.83
N LEU A 76 9.13 -6.39 6.59
CA LEU A 76 7.90 -6.90 6.04
C LEU A 76 7.58 -8.11 6.90
N ASN A 77 6.78 -7.90 7.96
CA ASN A 77 6.16 -9.00 8.67
C ASN A 77 5.37 -9.78 7.62
N ASN A 78 5.94 -10.88 7.14
CA ASN A 78 5.46 -11.59 5.98
C ASN A 78 4.27 -12.42 6.39
N VAL A 79 3.09 -11.81 6.33
CA VAL A 79 1.85 -12.57 6.29
C VAL A 79 1.63 -13.02 4.85
N THR A 80 1.64 -14.33 4.65
CA THR A 80 1.31 -15.00 3.37
C THR A 80 -0.05 -15.66 3.46
N ILE A 81 -0.79 -15.69 2.35
CA ILE A 81 -2.14 -16.23 2.26
C ILE A 81 -2.25 -17.01 0.96
N ASN A 82 -2.33 -18.34 1.07
CA ASN A 82 -2.29 -19.24 -0.09
C ASN A 82 -3.39 -20.31 0.03
N PRO A 83 -4.04 -20.71 -1.08
CA PRO A 83 -4.03 -20.06 -2.39
C PRO A 83 -4.86 -18.76 -2.36
N ASN A 84 -4.50 -17.83 -3.25
CA ASN A 84 -5.29 -16.64 -3.58
C ASN A 84 -5.18 -16.38 -5.08
N PRO A 85 -6.24 -16.54 -5.90
CA PRO A 85 -7.63 -16.83 -5.50
C PRO A 85 -7.82 -18.21 -4.85
N SER A 86 -8.83 -18.32 -4.00
CA SER A 86 -9.16 -19.49 -3.18
C SER A 86 -10.47 -20.13 -3.60
N LEU A 87 -10.57 -21.46 -3.52
CA LEU A 87 -11.82 -22.21 -3.69
C LEU A 87 -12.63 -22.34 -2.38
N GLY A 88 -12.40 -21.42 -1.44
CA GLY A 88 -13.00 -21.43 -0.11
C GLY A 88 -12.04 -21.83 1.00
N TYR A 89 -10.91 -22.47 0.71
CA TYR A 89 -9.92 -22.84 1.73
C TYR A 89 -8.61 -22.11 1.51
N SER A 90 -8.12 -21.42 2.53
CA SER A 90 -6.84 -20.70 2.46
C SER A 90 -6.04 -20.82 3.75
N THR A 91 -4.76 -21.09 3.59
CA THR A 91 -3.79 -21.12 4.68
C THR A 91 -3.16 -19.74 4.84
N ILE A 92 -3.19 -19.22 6.06
CA ILE A 92 -2.56 -17.97 6.45
C ILE A 92 -1.34 -18.32 7.29
N LYS A 93 -0.16 -17.84 6.90
CA LYS A 93 1.09 -18.01 7.66
C LYS A 93 1.71 -16.66 7.95
N SER A 94 2.32 -16.53 9.12
CA SER A 94 2.97 -15.31 9.57
C SER A 94 4.21 -15.63 10.41
N ASP A 95 5.28 -14.88 10.21
CA ASP A 95 6.52 -14.99 11.01
C ASP A 95 6.33 -14.52 12.46
N ILE A 96 5.34 -13.66 12.68
CA ILE A 96 4.95 -13.14 14.00
C ILE A 96 3.55 -13.64 14.34
N THR A 97 3.35 -14.04 15.60
CA THR A 97 2.05 -14.47 16.11
C THR A 97 0.96 -13.44 15.81
N ILE A 98 -0.11 -13.90 15.15
CA ILE A 98 -1.34 -13.14 14.94
C ILE A 98 -2.22 -13.37 16.16
N LYS A 99 -2.58 -12.31 16.88
CA LYS A 99 -3.48 -12.35 18.04
C LYS A 99 -4.93 -12.50 17.62
N ASN A 100 -5.35 -11.69 16.65
CA ASN A 100 -6.73 -11.61 16.19
C ASN A 100 -6.79 -11.54 14.67
N ILE A 101 -7.78 -12.22 14.10
CA ILE A 101 -8.15 -12.17 12.69
C ILE A 101 -9.62 -11.77 12.58
N THR A 102 -9.91 -10.81 11.73
CA THR A 102 -11.28 -10.42 11.39
C THR A 102 -11.42 -10.30 9.87
N VAL A 103 -12.45 -10.91 9.31
CA VAL A 103 -12.72 -10.89 7.88
C VAL A 103 -13.96 -10.05 7.61
N PHE A 104 -13.83 -9.13 6.66
CA PHE A 104 -14.88 -8.23 6.22
C PHE A 104 -15.20 -8.46 4.74
N THR A 105 -16.45 -8.22 4.36
CA THR A 105 -16.80 -8.01 2.94
C THR A 105 -16.24 -6.67 2.46
N VAL A 106 -16.22 -6.44 1.14
CA VAL A 106 -15.85 -5.12 0.58
C VAL A 106 -16.77 -3.98 1.03
N MET A 107 -17.98 -4.30 1.51
CA MET A 107 -18.93 -3.34 2.10
C MET A 107 -18.67 -3.09 3.59
N GLY A 108 -17.64 -3.70 4.18
CA GLY A 108 -17.29 -3.54 5.60
C GLY A 108 -18.09 -4.41 6.57
N LYS A 109 -18.92 -5.34 6.09
CA LYS A 109 -19.64 -6.27 6.97
C LYS A 109 -18.68 -7.32 7.51
N GLN A 110 -18.59 -7.46 8.83
CA GLN A 110 -17.85 -8.56 9.46
C GLN A 110 -18.55 -9.90 9.17
N VAL A 111 -17.81 -10.87 8.64
CA VAL A 111 -18.31 -12.22 8.33
C VAL A 111 -17.64 -13.30 9.16
N TYR A 112 -16.40 -13.08 9.61
CA TYR A 112 -15.66 -14.01 10.46
C TYR A 112 -14.78 -13.23 11.44
N SER A 113 -14.62 -13.75 12.66
CA SER A 113 -13.68 -13.23 13.64
C SER A 113 -13.18 -14.33 14.55
N SER A 114 -11.88 -14.35 14.82
CA SER A 114 -11.26 -15.21 15.83
C SER A 114 -10.18 -14.45 16.57
N SER A 115 -10.08 -14.69 17.88
CA SER A 115 -9.08 -14.12 18.79
C SER A 115 -8.12 -15.16 19.35
N THR A 116 -8.06 -16.33 18.73
CA THR A 116 -7.09 -17.37 19.09
C THR A 116 -5.73 -17.01 18.50
N PRO A 117 -4.66 -16.92 19.28
CA PRO A 117 -3.33 -16.65 18.74
C PRO A 117 -2.82 -17.78 17.85
N PHE A 118 -2.24 -17.47 16.69
CA PHE A 118 -1.64 -18.46 15.79
C PHE A 118 -0.50 -17.86 14.96
N THR A 119 0.41 -18.71 14.51
CA THR A 119 1.39 -18.39 13.44
C THR A 119 0.95 -18.96 12.09
N GLU A 120 0.13 -20.03 12.12
CA GLU A 120 -0.47 -20.66 10.95
C GLU A 120 -1.91 -21.08 11.24
N ILE A 121 -2.84 -20.79 10.33
CA ILE A 121 -4.24 -21.22 10.41
C ILE A 121 -4.80 -21.55 9.02
N ASN A 122 -5.67 -22.55 8.96
CA ASN A 122 -6.50 -22.81 7.79
C ASN A 122 -7.83 -22.09 7.96
N LEU A 123 -8.08 -21.11 7.12
CA LEU A 123 -9.32 -20.37 7.04
C LEU A 123 -10.27 -21.06 6.06
N ASP A 124 -11.44 -21.46 6.57
CA ASP A 124 -12.54 -21.98 5.76
C ASP A 124 -13.56 -20.88 5.49
N MET A 125 -13.67 -20.52 4.22
CA MET A 125 -14.59 -19.56 3.63
C MET A 125 -15.55 -20.22 2.62
N SER A 126 -15.61 -21.55 2.55
CA SER A 126 -16.46 -22.30 1.61
C SER A 126 -17.96 -21.99 1.76
N SER A 127 -18.38 -21.63 2.96
CA SER A 127 -19.78 -21.28 3.28
C SER A 127 -20.18 -19.85 2.89
N TYR A 128 -19.25 -19.01 2.44
CA TYR A 128 -19.53 -17.63 2.06
C TYR A 128 -19.62 -17.47 0.54
N PRO A 129 -20.35 -16.48 0.00
CA PRO A 129 -20.43 -16.27 -1.45
C PRO A 129 -19.07 -15.95 -2.09
N SER A 130 -18.90 -16.32 -3.36
CA SER A 130 -17.75 -15.90 -4.17
C SER A 130 -17.62 -14.38 -4.19
N GLY A 131 -16.40 -13.87 -4.01
CA GLY A 131 -16.16 -12.43 -3.92
C GLY A 131 -14.82 -12.08 -3.28
N SER A 132 -14.58 -10.77 -3.15
CA SER A 132 -13.41 -10.24 -2.43
C SER A 132 -13.71 -10.03 -0.95
N TYR A 133 -12.73 -10.38 -0.12
CA TYR A 133 -12.80 -10.21 1.32
C TYR A 133 -11.53 -9.52 1.83
N ILE A 134 -11.69 -8.72 2.87
CA ILE A 134 -10.60 -7.99 3.52
C ILE A 134 -10.33 -8.65 4.87
N LEU A 135 -9.12 -9.14 5.06
CA LEU A 135 -8.62 -9.67 6.32
C LEU A 135 -7.89 -8.57 7.07
N ARG A 136 -8.30 -8.34 8.31
CA ARG A 136 -7.58 -7.52 9.28
C ARG A 136 -6.91 -8.44 10.29
N LEU A 137 -5.60 -8.34 10.39
CA LEU A 137 -4.76 -9.17 11.26
C LEU A 137 -4.07 -8.27 12.28
N SER A 138 -4.29 -8.53 13.57
CA SER A 138 -3.59 -7.85 14.64
C SER A 138 -2.47 -8.75 15.15
N LEU A 139 -1.22 -8.32 14.99
CA LEU A 139 -0.04 -9.08 15.36
C LEU A 139 0.35 -8.81 16.82
N GLU A 140 1.20 -9.67 17.36
CA GLU A 140 1.65 -9.58 18.75
C GLU A 140 2.37 -8.27 19.07
N ASN A 141 3.16 -7.75 18.13
CA ASN A 141 3.86 -6.47 18.20
C ASN A 141 2.94 -5.23 18.02
N ASN A 142 1.63 -5.39 18.17
CA ASN A 142 0.61 -4.36 17.98
C ASN A 142 0.51 -3.78 16.56
N LYS A 143 1.21 -4.36 15.58
CA LYS A 143 1.04 -4.00 14.17
C LYS A 143 -0.28 -4.55 13.67
N ILE A 144 -0.95 -3.79 12.80
CA ILE A 144 -2.14 -4.22 12.09
C ILE A 144 -1.79 -4.38 10.62
N ILE A 145 -2.11 -5.52 10.04
CA ILE A 145 -1.91 -5.83 8.62
C ILE A 145 -3.26 -6.09 7.99
N ASN A 146 -3.49 -5.45 6.84
CA ASN A 146 -4.66 -5.70 6.01
C ASN A 146 -4.24 -6.48 4.77
N LYS A 147 -4.96 -7.55 4.46
CA LYS A 147 -4.77 -8.35 3.24
C LYS A 147 -6.11 -8.55 2.55
N GLN A 148 -6.09 -8.66 1.23
CA GLN A 148 -7.27 -9.01 0.44
C GLN A 148 -7.15 -10.46 -0.01
N ILE A 149 -8.26 -11.18 0.02
CA ILE A 149 -8.40 -12.51 -0.57
C ILE A 149 -9.58 -12.53 -1.55
N VAL A 150 -9.44 -13.29 -2.62
CA VAL A 150 -10.51 -13.55 -3.58
C VAL A 150 -10.96 -14.99 -3.42
N VAL A 151 -12.25 -15.20 -3.16
CA VAL A 151 -12.88 -16.53 -3.02
C VAL A 151 -13.75 -16.81 -4.24
N ILE A 152 -13.60 -18.00 -4.81
CA ILE A 152 -14.32 -18.49 -5.98
C ILE A 152 -14.90 -19.86 -5.62
N ASN A 153 -16.13 -19.87 -5.12
CA ASN A 153 -16.88 -21.10 -4.90
C ASN A 153 -17.63 -21.50 -6.18
N HIS A 154 -17.63 -22.80 -6.47
CA HIS A 154 -18.31 -23.42 -7.61
C HIS A 154 -19.71 -23.89 -7.24
#